data_AF-R0L9C9-F1
#
_entry.id   AF-R0L9C9-F1
#
_cell.length_a   1.000
_cell.length_b   1.000
_cell.length_c   1.000
_cell.angle_alpha   90.00
_cell.angle_beta   90.00
_cell.angle_gamma   90.00
#
_symmetry.space_group_name_H-M   'P 1'
#
loop_
_entity.id
_entity.type
_entity.pdbx_description
1 polymer ?
#
loop_
_entity_poly.entity_id
_entity_poly.type
_entity_poly.pdbx_seq_one_letter_code
_entity_poly.pdbx_strand_id
1 'polypeptide(L)'
;MKRLRFLKISSADSLTNAGLACLAALEGLETLRLDHCDKFSPEAIAALCRALPRLRNLKLDGADFGDEAMECTISERGIARSSNRKSTRLRAAFPLLHEVLAAGYRMRGTVNIGSFFQQKLRSFLTIYLLLALSFLLMITLFAVSLSRVSAISSKLNEVHTEKKQNFSNRDSLLFPCGPEAREWEYFDGKCYYFSIDRMSWYKAKTQCEEMHSRLAIINSFAKQNFVMFRTRNERFWIGLTDGNSEGEWEWIDGTDYKSTFTFWKEGEPNNSGNNEDCAHVWTSGQWNDVYCTFECYYLCEKPVPN
;
A
#
# COMPACT_ATOMS: atom_id res chain seq x y z
N MET A 1 28.90 18.33 12.02
CA MET A 1 28.37 18.08 10.66
C MET A 1 28.00 16.62 10.53
N LYS A 2 26.76 16.29 10.16
CA LYS A 2 26.32 14.89 9.96
C LYS A 2 26.95 14.36 8.66
N ARG A 3 27.74 13.28 8.75
CA ARG A 3 28.27 12.59 7.57
C ARG A 3 27.20 11.64 7.02
N LEU A 4 26.99 11.64 5.70
CA LEU A 4 26.03 10.75 5.03
C LEU A 4 26.50 9.29 5.17
N ARG A 5 25.67 8.43 5.76
CA ARG A 5 25.99 7.00 6.01
C ARG A 5 25.23 6.04 5.08
N PHE A 6 24.12 6.48 4.52
CA PHE A 6 23.28 5.68 3.63
C PHE A 6 22.97 6.49 2.38
N LEU A 7 23.15 5.88 1.22
CA LEU A 7 22.79 6.45 -0.06
C LEU A 7 22.08 5.38 -0.89
N LYS A 8 20.90 5.75 -1.42
CA LYS A 8 20.18 4.94 -2.39
C LYS A 8 19.97 5.75 -3.66
N ILE A 9 20.34 5.19 -4.80
CA ILE A 9 20.07 5.73 -6.13
C ILE A 9 19.11 4.77 -6.81
N SER A 10 17.86 5.19 -6.97
CA SER A 10 16.75 4.31 -7.43
C SER A 10 16.70 4.13 -8.97
N SER A 11 17.41 4.96 -9.74
CA SER A 11 17.64 4.77 -11.17
C SER A 11 19.03 5.31 -11.47
N ALA A 12 19.98 4.39 -11.62
CA ALA A 12 21.35 4.71 -11.97
C ALA A 12 21.58 4.75 -13.49
N ASP A 13 20.53 4.64 -14.30
CA ASP A 13 20.56 4.62 -15.76
C ASP A 13 21.14 5.89 -16.39
N SER A 14 21.10 7.01 -15.66
CA SER A 14 21.64 8.31 -16.05
C SER A 14 23.06 8.57 -15.52
N LEU A 15 23.57 7.70 -14.64
CA LEU A 15 24.92 7.80 -14.11
C LEU A 15 25.91 7.12 -15.04
N THR A 16 26.95 7.87 -15.41
CA THR A 16 28.11 7.31 -16.12
C THR A 16 29.09 6.72 -15.11
N ASN A 17 30.06 5.92 -15.58
CA ASN A 17 31.19 5.45 -14.76
C ASN A 17 31.93 6.63 -14.07
N ALA A 18 32.00 7.79 -14.72
CA ALA A 18 32.57 9.02 -14.15
C ALA A 18 31.70 9.59 -13.01
N GLY A 19 30.38 9.58 -13.17
CA GLY A 19 29.45 9.97 -12.10
C GLY A 19 29.50 9.02 -10.91
N LEU A 20 29.71 7.72 -11.16
CA LEU A 20 29.92 6.73 -10.11
C LEU A 20 31.20 7.01 -9.31
N ALA A 21 32.28 7.47 -9.96
CA ALA A 21 33.53 7.84 -9.30
C ALA A 21 33.34 9.03 -8.32
N CYS A 22 32.41 9.95 -8.57
CA CYS A 22 32.13 11.05 -7.62
C CYS A 22 31.57 10.55 -6.28
N LEU A 23 30.93 9.37 -6.25
CA LEU A 23 30.47 8.77 -5.00
C LEU A 23 31.62 8.35 -4.07
N ALA A 24 32.83 8.17 -4.60
CA ALA A 24 34.03 7.89 -3.82
C ALA A 24 34.37 9.00 -2.81
N ALA A 25 33.91 10.24 -3.03
CA ALA A 25 34.11 11.34 -2.10
C ALA A 25 33.33 11.19 -0.79
N LEU A 26 32.43 10.21 -0.70
CA LEU A 26 31.58 9.96 0.46
C LEU A 26 32.26 9.02 1.48
N GLU A 27 33.39 9.44 2.06
CA GLU A 27 34.19 8.62 3.00
C GLU A 27 33.43 8.09 4.24
N GLY A 28 32.27 8.69 4.55
CA GLY A 28 31.39 8.29 5.66
C GLY A 28 30.35 7.24 5.29
N LEU A 29 30.27 6.83 4.03
CA LEU A 29 29.21 5.98 3.52
C LEU A 29 29.38 4.53 3.99
N GLU A 30 28.34 4.01 4.64
CA GLU A 30 28.31 2.65 5.18
C GLU A 30 27.42 1.73 4.34
N THR A 31 26.38 2.28 3.71
CA THR A 31 25.47 1.53 2.84
C THR A 31 25.21 2.29 1.55
N LEU A 32 25.40 1.59 0.43
CA LEU A 32 25.12 2.06 -0.91
C LEU A 32 24.18 1.08 -1.61
N ARG A 33 23.05 1.57 -2.09
CA ARG A 33 22.17 0.81 -2.98
C ARG A 33 22.02 1.54 -4.31
N LEU A 34 22.31 0.85 -5.39
CA LEU A 34 22.13 1.34 -6.74
C LEU A 34 21.14 0.41 -7.45
N ASP A 35 20.04 0.97 -7.92
CA ASP A 35 19.03 0.25 -8.70
C ASP A 35 19.18 0.66 -10.19
N HIS A 36 18.94 -0.27 -11.12
CA HIS A 36 19.11 -0.09 -12.57
C HIS A 36 20.57 0.25 -12.96
N CYS A 37 21.49 -0.65 -12.61
CA CYS A 37 22.94 -0.48 -12.78
C CYS A 37 23.49 -0.99 -14.12
N ASP A 38 22.64 -1.24 -15.12
CA ASP A 38 22.94 -2.02 -16.31
C ASP A 38 24.07 -1.46 -17.17
N LYS A 39 24.40 -0.18 -16.96
CA LYS A 39 25.39 0.58 -17.72
C LYS A 39 26.76 0.64 -17.05
N PHE A 40 26.92 0.19 -15.82
CA PHE A 40 28.20 0.22 -15.12
C PHE A 40 29.06 -0.98 -15.50
N SER A 41 30.34 -0.72 -15.75
CA SER A 41 31.29 -1.82 -15.96
C SER A 41 31.69 -2.43 -14.61
N PRO A 42 32.02 -3.73 -14.56
CA PRO A 42 32.55 -4.37 -13.37
C PRO A 42 33.75 -3.63 -12.75
N GLU A 43 34.62 -3.05 -13.58
CA GLU A 43 35.80 -2.30 -13.15
C GLU A 43 35.44 -1.00 -12.43
N ALA A 44 34.38 -0.31 -12.89
CA ALA A 44 33.90 0.91 -12.27
C ALA A 44 33.31 0.65 -10.87
N ILE A 45 32.59 -0.46 -10.72
CA ILE A 45 32.06 -0.92 -9.44
C ILE A 45 33.22 -1.31 -8.49
N ALA A 46 34.22 -2.04 -9.00
CA ALA A 46 35.40 -2.42 -8.22
C ALA A 46 36.22 -1.19 -7.75
N ALA A 47 36.35 -0.17 -8.58
CA ALA A 47 37.02 1.08 -8.23
C ALA A 47 36.27 1.85 -7.13
N LEU A 48 34.93 1.87 -7.19
CA LEU A 48 34.09 2.49 -6.17
C LEU A 48 34.25 1.82 -4.79
N CYS A 49 34.25 0.48 -4.73
CA CYS A 49 34.45 -0.23 -3.47
C CYS A 49 35.80 0.09 -2.84
N ARG A 50 36.87 0.14 -3.65
CA ARG A 50 38.23 0.48 -3.18
C ARG A 50 38.30 1.89 -2.60
N ALA A 51 37.52 2.82 -3.13
CA ALA A 51 37.54 4.21 -2.72
C ALA A 51 36.64 4.51 -1.50
N LEU A 52 35.78 3.58 -1.08
CA LEU A 52 34.86 3.76 0.04
C LEU A 52 35.25 2.88 1.24
N PRO A 53 36.16 3.34 2.12
CA PRO A 53 36.75 2.51 3.18
C PRO A 53 35.78 2.10 4.30
N ARG A 54 34.60 2.71 4.35
CA ARG A 54 33.56 2.43 5.36
C ARG A 54 32.35 1.67 4.83
N LEU A 55 32.32 1.38 3.53
CA LEU A 55 31.18 0.72 2.91
C LEU A 55 31.09 -0.73 3.41
N ARG A 56 29.93 -1.09 3.96
CA ARG A 56 29.65 -2.44 4.50
C ARG A 56 28.55 -3.16 3.74
N ASN A 57 27.62 -2.39 3.18
CA ASN A 57 26.48 -2.93 2.44
C ASN A 57 26.45 -2.30 1.06
N LEU A 58 26.80 -3.08 0.04
CA LEU A 58 26.60 -2.71 -1.36
C LEU A 58 25.48 -3.58 -1.94
N LYS A 59 24.45 -2.94 -2.48
CA LYS A 59 23.42 -3.64 -3.25
C LYS A 59 23.28 -3.03 -4.64
N LEU A 60 23.36 -3.89 -5.64
CA LEU A 60 23.25 -3.55 -7.06
C LEU A 60 22.07 -4.33 -7.64
N ASP A 61 21.08 -3.64 -8.17
CA ASP A 61 19.97 -4.23 -8.91
C ASP A 61 20.10 -3.76 -10.39
N GLY A 62 19.92 -4.66 -11.37
CA GLY A 62 19.88 -4.29 -12.79
C GLY A 62 20.61 -5.24 -13.75
N ALA A 63 21.91 -5.48 -13.56
CA ALA A 63 22.71 -6.32 -14.45
C ALA A 63 23.18 -7.63 -13.83
N ASP A 64 23.37 -8.64 -14.67
CA ASP A 64 24.07 -9.89 -14.36
C ASP A 64 25.57 -9.64 -14.45
N PHE A 65 26.14 -9.09 -13.37
CA PHE A 65 27.57 -8.93 -13.24
C PHE A 65 28.15 -10.31 -12.90
N GLY A 66 28.56 -11.06 -13.92
CA GLY A 66 29.11 -12.41 -13.76
C GLY A 66 30.26 -12.50 -12.75
N ASP A 67 30.78 -13.72 -12.54
CA ASP A 67 31.67 -14.04 -11.41
C ASP A 67 32.96 -13.18 -11.30
N GLU A 68 33.38 -12.47 -12.35
CA GLU A 68 34.51 -11.53 -12.33
C GLU A 68 34.21 -10.18 -11.65
N ALA A 69 32.95 -9.82 -11.39
CA ALA A 69 32.61 -8.63 -10.60
C ALA A 69 32.63 -8.87 -9.07
N MET A 70 32.99 -10.09 -8.65
CA MET A 70 32.85 -10.55 -7.27
C MET A 70 34.07 -10.28 -6.39
N GLU A 71 35.04 -9.46 -6.81
CA GLU A 71 36.20 -9.08 -5.99
C GLU A 71 36.00 -7.78 -5.19
N CYS A 72 34.75 -7.31 -5.04
CA CYS A 72 34.36 -6.51 -3.85
C CYS A 72 33.88 -7.40 -2.69
N THR A 73 33.73 -8.72 -2.90
CA THR A 73 32.85 -9.55 -2.06
C THR A 73 33.59 -10.37 -1.01
N ILE A 74 34.92 -10.43 -1.04
CA ILE A 74 35.71 -11.23 -0.09
C ILE A 74 36.87 -10.39 0.46
N SER A 75 36.52 -9.35 1.21
CA SER A 75 37.44 -8.74 2.18
C SER A 75 36.63 -8.33 3.41
N GLU A 76 36.41 -9.32 4.27
CA GLU A 76 36.05 -9.28 5.71
C GLU A 76 34.93 -8.36 6.24
N ARG A 77 34.15 -7.61 5.44
CA ARG A 77 33.10 -6.73 5.98
C ARG A 77 31.86 -6.59 5.09
N GLY A 78 31.03 -7.63 5.05
CA GLY A 78 29.60 -7.54 4.68
C GLY A 78 29.23 -8.20 3.35
N ILE A 79 28.03 -8.82 3.33
CA ILE A 79 27.55 -9.74 2.29
C ILE A 79 26.87 -8.94 1.16
N ALA A 80 27.39 -9.04 -0.08
CA ALA A 80 26.65 -8.63 -1.27
C ALA A 80 25.57 -9.69 -1.61
N ARG A 81 24.33 -9.26 -1.92
CA ARG A 81 23.27 -10.17 -2.40
C ARG A 81 22.62 -9.62 -3.66
N SER A 82 22.76 -10.35 -4.75
CA SER A 82 21.93 -10.24 -5.96
C SER A 82 20.60 -10.98 -5.73
N SER A 83 19.47 -10.39 -6.13
CA SER A 83 18.13 -10.97 -5.95
C SER A 83 17.39 -11.03 -7.28
N ASN A 84 17.29 -12.21 -7.88
CA ASN A 84 16.46 -12.46 -9.06
C ASN A 84 15.28 -13.37 -8.69
N ARG A 85 14.04 -12.93 -8.91
CA ARG A 85 12.83 -13.79 -8.82
C ARG A 85 11.91 -13.51 -10.00
N LYS A 86 11.85 -14.45 -10.95
CA LYS A 86 10.70 -14.65 -11.85
C LYS A 86 9.89 -15.83 -11.31
N SER A 87 8.59 -15.65 -11.10
CA SER A 87 7.65 -16.75 -10.75
C SER A 87 6.41 -16.65 -11.62
N THR A 88 6.24 -17.66 -12.46
CA THR A 88 5.18 -17.82 -13.46
C THR A 88 4.02 -18.63 -12.84
N ARG A 89 2.79 -18.22 -13.14
CA ARG A 89 1.52 -18.83 -12.67
C ARG A 89 1.32 -20.24 -13.21
N LEU A 90 0.85 -21.17 -12.36
CA LEU A 90 0.30 -22.48 -12.75
C LEU A 90 -1.24 -22.44 -12.63
N ARG A 91 -1.93 -22.64 -13.76
CA ARG A 91 -3.35 -23.00 -13.84
C ARG A 91 -3.46 -24.53 -13.83
N ALA A 92 -4.40 -25.07 -13.08
CA ALA A 92 -4.86 -26.46 -13.20
C ALA A 92 -6.39 -26.47 -13.40
N ALA A 93 -6.85 -27.46 -14.18
CA ALA A 93 -8.21 -27.60 -14.70
C ALA A 93 -8.77 -29.01 -14.42
N PHE A 94 -10.10 -29.13 -14.57
CA PHE A 94 -10.96 -30.34 -14.74
C PHE A 94 -11.32 -31.19 -13.47
N PRO A 95 -12.40 -32.02 -13.48
CA PRO A 95 -13.84 -31.74 -13.74
C PRO A 95 -14.87 -32.57 -12.89
N LEU A 96 -16.17 -32.31 -13.14
CA LEU A 96 -17.44 -33.07 -12.98
C LEU A 96 -17.45 -34.54 -12.43
N LEU A 97 -18.50 -34.93 -11.66
CA LEU A 97 -19.62 -35.83 -12.07
C LEU A 97 -20.59 -36.27 -10.91
N HIS A 98 -21.91 -36.26 -11.20
CA HIS A 98 -22.96 -37.30 -10.89
C HIS A 98 -23.50 -37.55 -9.44
N GLU A 99 -24.78 -37.95 -9.15
CA GLU A 99 -26.04 -38.20 -9.89
C GLU A 99 -27.21 -38.61 -8.92
N VAL A 100 -28.45 -38.73 -9.47
CA VAL A 100 -29.63 -39.57 -9.09
C VAL A 100 -30.50 -39.16 -7.86
N LEU A 101 -31.79 -38.78 -7.93
CA LEU A 101 -33.06 -39.26 -8.56
C LEU A 101 -33.88 -40.36 -7.82
N ALA A 102 -35.05 -39.92 -7.33
CA ALA A 102 -36.39 -40.52 -7.37
C ALA A 102 -36.71 -41.92 -6.78
N ALA A 103 -37.75 -41.98 -5.93
CA ALA A 103 -38.91 -42.88 -6.12
C ALA A 103 -40.05 -42.55 -5.14
N GLY A 104 -41.19 -42.11 -5.66
CA GLY A 104 -42.46 -42.02 -4.94
C GLY A 104 -43.20 -43.35 -5.04
N TYR A 105 -43.76 -43.81 -3.91
CA TYR A 105 -44.70 -44.94 -3.88
C TYR A 105 -46.11 -44.45 -3.53
N ARG A 106 -47.06 -44.90 -4.35
CA ARG A 106 -48.50 -44.62 -4.35
C ARG A 106 -49.20 -45.74 -3.59
N MET A 107 -49.98 -45.44 -2.54
CA MET A 107 -50.92 -46.38 -1.93
C MET A 107 -52.27 -45.69 -1.67
N ARG A 108 -53.31 -46.22 -2.33
CA ARG A 108 -54.73 -45.95 -2.08
C ARG A 108 -55.19 -46.96 -1.02
N GLY A 109 -55.80 -46.48 0.05
CA GLY A 109 -56.43 -47.32 1.07
C GLY A 109 -57.42 -46.49 1.89
N THR A 110 -58.66 -46.96 1.95
CA THR A 110 -59.81 -46.35 2.63
C THR A 110 -59.58 -46.21 4.13
N VAL A 111 -59.76 -45.01 4.69
CA VAL A 111 -59.57 -44.73 6.12
C VAL A 111 -60.92 -44.60 6.82
N ASN A 112 -61.10 -45.41 7.87
CA ASN A 112 -62.16 -45.33 8.85
C ASN A 112 -61.87 -44.16 9.81
N ILE A 113 -62.75 -43.14 9.84
CA ILE A 113 -62.44 -41.79 10.37
C ILE A 113 -62.39 -41.74 11.91
N GLY A 114 -63.04 -42.68 12.62
CA GLY A 114 -63.12 -42.68 14.08
C GLY A 114 -61.88 -43.17 14.83
N SER A 115 -61.22 -44.23 14.34
CA SER A 115 -59.98 -44.76 14.97
C SER A 115 -58.71 -44.07 14.47
N PHE A 116 -58.77 -43.42 13.30
CA PHE A 116 -57.67 -42.63 12.74
C PHE A 116 -57.37 -41.38 13.58
N PHE A 117 -58.39 -40.73 14.15
CA PHE A 117 -58.22 -39.49 14.93
C PHE A 117 -57.53 -39.73 16.29
N GLN A 118 -57.81 -40.85 16.96
CA GLN A 118 -57.21 -41.20 18.25
C GLN A 118 -55.73 -41.63 18.13
N GLN A 119 -55.36 -42.33 17.04
CA GLN A 119 -53.98 -42.77 16.81
C GLN A 119 -53.10 -41.67 16.22
N LYS A 120 -53.64 -40.77 15.39
CA LYS A 120 -52.94 -39.55 14.93
C LYS A 120 -52.67 -38.57 16.07
N LEU A 121 -53.58 -38.37 17.02
CA LEU A 121 -53.39 -37.41 18.12
C LEU A 121 -52.19 -37.77 19.00
N ARG A 122 -52.01 -39.06 19.33
CA ARG A 122 -50.81 -39.55 20.06
C ARG A 122 -49.53 -39.45 19.22
N SER A 123 -49.62 -39.69 17.91
CA SER A 123 -48.48 -39.56 16.98
C SER A 123 -48.08 -38.11 16.70
N PHE A 124 -49.01 -37.16 16.74
CA PHE A 124 -48.69 -35.74 16.59
C PHE A 124 -48.15 -35.16 17.89
N LEU A 125 -48.63 -35.63 19.06
CA LEU A 125 -48.10 -35.20 20.36
C LEU A 125 -46.60 -35.50 20.49
N THR A 126 -46.14 -36.68 20.05
CA THR A 126 -44.71 -37.01 20.06
C THR A 126 -43.91 -36.12 19.11
N ILE A 127 -44.43 -35.82 17.92
CA ILE A 127 -43.80 -34.88 16.97
C ILE A 127 -43.72 -33.47 17.57
N TYR A 128 -44.79 -32.97 18.18
CA TYR A 128 -44.78 -31.65 18.84
C TYR A 128 -43.83 -31.60 20.04
N LEU A 129 -43.74 -32.68 20.83
CA LEU A 129 -42.77 -32.77 21.93
C LEU A 129 -41.33 -32.78 21.42
N LEU A 130 -41.02 -33.51 20.34
CA LEU A 130 -39.69 -33.53 19.74
C LEU A 130 -39.32 -32.18 19.11
N LEU A 131 -40.28 -31.49 18.47
CA LEU A 131 -40.08 -30.13 17.95
C LEU A 131 -39.90 -29.10 19.08
N ALA A 132 -40.65 -29.23 20.18
CA ALA A 132 -40.47 -28.35 21.34
C ALA A 132 -39.10 -28.59 22.01
N LEU A 133 -38.67 -29.84 22.14
CA LEU A 133 -37.35 -30.19 22.67
C LEU A 133 -36.22 -29.71 21.76
N SER A 134 -36.35 -29.85 20.44
CA SER A 134 -35.36 -29.33 19.49
C SER A 134 -35.29 -27.81 19.50
N PHE A 135 -36.44 -27.14 19.63
CA PHE A 135 -36.50 -25.68 19.75
C PHE A 135 -35.86 -25.19 21.05
N LEU A 136 -36.11 -25.86 22.18
CA LEU A 136 -35.45 -25.57 23.46
C LEU A 136 -33.94 -25.83 23.41
N LEU A 137 -33.50 -26.89 22.73
CA LEU A 137 -32.08 -27.14 22.49
C LEU A 137 -31.45 -26.01 21.66
N MET A 138 -32.12 -25.56 20.59
CA MET A 138 -31.65 -24.45 19.77
C MET A 138 -31.57 -23.14 20.55
N ILE A 139 -32.58 -22.84 21.37
CA ILE A 139 -32.58 -21.65 22.26
C ILE A 139 -31.41 -21.71 23.25
N THR A 140 -31.18 -22.87 23.89
CA THR A 140 -30.08 -23.00 24.88
C THR A 140 -28.71 -22.89 24.22
N LEU A 141 -28.51 -23.50 23.04
CA LEU A 141 -27.27 -23.35 22.27
C LEU A 141 -27.03 -21.90 21.84
N PHE A 142 -28.08 -21.19 21.42
CA PHE A 142 -28.00 -19.79 21.06
C PHE A 142 -27.72 -18.87 22.27
N ALA A 143 -28.32 -19.14 23.42
CA ALA A 143 -28.04 -18.39 24.66
C ALA A 143 -26.58 -18.58 25.12
N VAL A 144 -26.05 -19.81 25.03
CA VAL A 144 -24.65 -20.11 25.37
C VAL A 144 -23.69 -19.45 24.38
N SER A 145 -24.00 -19.45 23.07
CA SER A 145 -23.16 -18.80 22.07
C SER A 145 -23.13 -17.28 22.27
N LEU A 146 -24.28 -16.65 22.50
CA LEU A 146 -24.37 -15.22 22.82
C LEU A 146 -23.58 -14.86 24.09
N SER A 147 -23.68 -15.69 25.15
CA SER A 147 -22.94 -15.46 26.40
C SER A 147 -21.43 -15.49 26.19
N ARG A 148 -20.94 -16.42 25.36
CA ARG A 148 -19.50 -16.50 25.01
C ARG A 148 -19.06 -15.31 24.15
N VAL A 149 -19.87 -14.88 23.19
CA VAL A 149 -19.58 -13.71 22.34
C VAL A 149 -19.50 -12.44 23.19
N SER A 150 -20.42 -12.25 24.14
CA SER A 150 -20.40 -11.11 25.06
C SER A 150 -19.14 -11.09 25.95
N ALA A 151 -18.75 -12.24 26.50
CA ALA A 151 -17.54 -12.35 27.32
C ALA A 151 -16.24 -12.14 26.51
N ILE A 152 -16.23 -12.50 25.23
CA ILE A 152 -15.11 -12.20 24.32
C ILE A 152 -15.09 -10.71 24.00
N SER A 153 -16.24 -10.10 23.74
CA SER A 153 -16.35 -8.67 23.46
C SER A 153 -15.87 -7.80 24.63
N SER A 154 -16.21 -8.16 25.87
CA SER A 154 -15.75 -7.42 27.05
C SER A 154 -14.23 -7.51 27.23
N LYS A 155 -13.65 -8.70 27.08
CA LYS A 155 -12.19 -8.92 27.17
C LYS A 155 -11.43 -8.22 26.05
N LEU A 156 -11.99 -8.17 24.84
CA LEU A 156 -11.39 -7.45 23.72
C LEU A 156 -11.34 -5.94 24.00
N ASN A 157 -12.40 -5.39 24.60
CA ASN A 157 -12.45 -3.97 24.97
C ASN A 157 -11.45 -3.62 26.08
N GLU A 158 -11.26 -4.50 27.07
CA GLU A 158 -10.25 -4.32 28.12
C GLU A 158 -8.82 -4.30 27.54
N VAL A 159 -8.47 -5.27 26.69
CA VAL A 159 -7.16 -5.32 26.02
C VAL A 159 -6.91 -4.10 25.12
N HIS A 160 -7.96 -3.61 24.43
CA HIS A 160 -7.86 -2.41 23.61
C HIS A 160 -7.60 -1.15 24.45
N THR A 161 -8.19 -1.10 25.65
CA THR A 161 -8.07 0.03 26.57
C THR A 161 -6.68 0.07 27.24
N GLU A 162 -6.16 -1.08 27.67
CA GLU A 162 -4.80 -1.19 28.22
C GLU A 162 -3.70 -0.85 27.19
N LYS A 163 -3.89 -1.25 25.93
CA LYS A 163 -2.95 -0.92 24.85
C LYS A 163 -2.90 0.58 24.55
N LYS A 164 -4.02 1.30 24.68
CA LYS A 164 -4.06 2.76 24.48
C LYS A 164 -3.27 3.53 25.55
N GLN A 165 -3.27 3.08 26.80
CA GLN A 165 -2.54 3.77 27.89
C GLN A 165 -1.01 3.60 27.82
N ASN A 166 -0.52 2.43 27.40
CA ASN A 166 0.94 2.18 27.29
C ASN A 166 1.60 2.81 26.05
N PHE A 167 0.82 3.32 25.09
CA PHE A 167 1.29 3.84 23.80
C PHE A 167 1.83 5.30 23.86
N SER A 168 1.81 5.94 25.03
CA SER A 168 1.69 7.40 25.10
C SER A 168 2.98 8.23 24.99
N ASN A 169 4.20 7.68 24.95
CA ASN A 169 5.41 8.55 24.90
C ASN A 169 6.61 8.08 24.08
N ARG A 170 6.85 6.76 23.96
CA ARG A 170 7.94 6.25 23.09
C ARG A 170 7.47 5.97 21.67
N ASP A 171 6.19 5.65 21.51
CA ASP A 171 5.65 5.23 20.22
C ASP A 171 5.28 6.40 19.31
N SER A 172 5.01 7.59 19.83
CA SER A 172 4.87 8.82 19.04
C SER A 172 6.16 9.21 18.32
N LEU A 173 7.33 8.91 18.92
CA LEU A 173 8.62 9.09 18.27
C LEU A 173 8.88 8.05 17.17
N LEU A 174 8.32 6.84 17.31
CA LEU A 174 8.51 5.73 16.38
C LEU A 174 7.47 5.71 15.25
N PHE A 175 6.26 6.22 15.52
CA PHE A 175 5.14 6.32 14.59
C PHE A 175 4.51 7.72 14.65
N PRO A 176 5.17 8.74 14.05
CA PRO A 176 4.72 10.13 14.14
C PRO A 176 3.32 10.36 13.54
N CYS A 177 2.88 9.49 12.64
CA CYS A 177 1.55 9.58 12.03
C CYS A 177 0.44 8.87 12.81
N GLY A 178 0.79 8.21 13.92
CA GLY A 178 -0.14 7.52 14.81
C GLY A 178 -0.06 5.98 14.73
N PRO A 179 -0.56 5.27 15.76
CA PRO A 179 -0.53 3.81 15.87
C PRO A 179 -1.22 3.07 14.74
N GLU A 180 -2.30 3.66 14.24
CA GLU A 180 -3.17 3.08 13.20
C GLU A 180 -2.70 3.46 11.79
N ALA A 181 -1.71 4.35 11.66
CA ALA A 181 -1.29 4.95 10.42
C ALA A 181 -0.05 4.26 9.81
N ARG A 182 0.02 2.93 9.86
CA ARG A 182 1.15 2.16 9.29
C ARG A 182 1.35 2.42 7.79
N GLU A 183 0.31 2.89 7.12
CA GLU A 183 0.29 3.22 5.69
C GLU A 183 0.67 4.68 5.41
N TRP A 184 0.89 5.49 6.46
CA TRP A 184 1.27 6.88 6.34
C TRP A 184 2.75 7.07 6.65
N GLU A 185 3.43 7.82 5.79
CA GLU A 185 4.83 8.15 5.93
C GLU A 185 5.00 9.56 6.48
N TYR A 186 5.82 9.69 7.53
CA TYR A 186 6.16 10.99 8.10
C TYR A 186 7.24 11.69 7.28
N PHE A 187 7.02 12.97 6.96
CA PHE A 187 8.03 13.87 6.44
C PHE A 187 7.73 15.31 6.85
N ASP A 188 8.71 15.98 7.44
CA ASP A 188 8.69 17.43 7.72
C ASP A 188 7.41 17.94 8.41
N GLY A 189 7.02 17.32 9.53
CA GLY A 189 5.84 17.73 10.30
C GLY A 189 4.49 17.33 9.69
N LYS A 190 4.48 16.60 8.57
CA LYS A 190 3.28 16.08 7.92
C LYS A 190 3.35 14.57 7.71
N CYS A 191 2.19 14.00 7.46
CA CYS A 191 1.98 12.59 7.17
C CYS A 191 1.43 12.44 5.76
N TYR A 192 2.00 11.52 5.01
CA TYR A 192 1.71 11.30 3.59
C TYR A 192 1.23 9.89 3.33
N TYR A 193 0.17 9.75 2.55
CA TYR A 193 -0.35 8.46 2.12
C TYR A 193 -0.18 8.32 0.61
N PHE A 194 0.53 7.28 0.18
CA PHE A 194 0.72 6.94 -1.22
C PHE A 194 -0.24 5.82 -1.57
N SER A 195 -1.22 6.11 -2.44
CA SER A 195 -2.22 5.11 -2.79
C SER A 195 -1.63 3.92 -3.55
N ILE A 196 -2.31 2.79 -3.44
CA ILE A 196 -2.11 1.61 -4.28
C ILE A 196 -3.23 1.41 -5.31
N ASP A 197 -4.24 2.29 -5.27
CA ASP A 197 -5.37 2.32 -6.19
C ASP A 197 -5.27 3.53 -7.12
N ARG A 198 -5.79 3.36 -8.33
CA ARG A 198 -5.85 4.40 -9.36
C ARG A 198 -7.26 4.95 -9.50
N MET A 199 -7.38 6.26 -9.66
CA MET A 199 -8.67 6.93 -9.85
C MET A 199 -8.51 8.30 -10.49
N SER A 200 -9.63 8.94 -10.85
CA SER A 200 -9.65 10.33 -11.33
C SER A 200 -9.29 11.32 -10.22
N TRP A 201 -8.85 12.53 -10.60
CA TRP A 201 -8.38 13.54 -9.66
C TRP A 201 -9.46 13.90 -8.62
N TYR A 202 -10.71 14.10 -9.07
CA TYR A 202 -11.82 14.42 -8.17
C TYR A 202 -12.14 13.28 -7.18
N LYS A 203 -12.07 12.01 -7.64
CA LYS A 203 -12.23 10.86 -6.75
C LYS A 203 -11.09 10.77 -5.74
N ALA A 204 -9.86 11.02 -6.18
CA ALA A 204 -8.68 11.05 -5.32
C ALA A 204 -8.78 12.13 -4.24
N LYS A 205 -9.25 13.33 -4.61
CA LYS A 205 -9.56 14.41 -3.67
C LYS A 205 -10.56 13.97 -2.62
N THR A 206 -11.71 13.43 -3.03
CA THR A 206 -12.73 12.91 -2.11
C THR A 206 -12.16 11.83 -1.20
N GLN A 207 -11.35 10.90 -1.74
CA GLN A 207 -10.77 9.82 -0.96
C GLN A 207 -9.80 10.33 0.11
N CYS A 208 -8.98 11.35 -0.20
CA CYS A 208 -8.15 12.00 0.80
C CYS A 208 -9.00 12.68 1.89
N GLU A 209 -10.08 13.34 1.52
CA GLU A 209 -11.00 14.01 2.47
C GLU A 209 -11.68 13.01 3.42
N GLU A 210 -12.12 11.85 2.90
CA GLU A 210 -12.65 10.74 3.70
C GLU A 210 -11.63 10.21 4.71
N MET A 211 -10.34 10.26 4.39
CA MET A 211 -9.25 9.93 5.31
C MET A 211 -8.84 11.08 6.25
N HIS A 212 -9.67 12.13 6.34
CA HIS A 212 -9.38 13.36 7.10
C HIS A 212 -8.05 14.01 6.69
N SER A 213 -7.79 14.03 5.39
CA SER A 213 -6.58 14.54 4.76
C SER A 213 -6.94 15.34 3.50
N ARG A 214 -5.95 15.70 2.68
CA ARG A 214 -6.14 16.38 1.39
C ARG A 214 -5.15 15.86 0.36
N LEU A 215 -5.36 16.08 -0.94
CA LEU A 215 -4.29 15.84 -1.91
C LEU A 215 -3.05 16.68 -1.57
N ALA A 216 -1.86 16.13 -1.78
CA ALA A 216 -0.62 16.70 -1.27
C ALA A 216 -0.21 18.01 -1.94
N ILE A 217 0.38 18.89 -1.12
CA ILE A 217 0.84 20.23 -1.50
C ILE A 217 2.37 20.23 -1.53
N ILE A 218 2.93 20.29 -2.75
CA ILE A 218 4.37 20.20 -2.98
C ILE A 218 4.95 21.60 -3.25
N ASN A 219 4.94 22.42 -2.19
CA ASN A 219 5.40 23.81 -2.24
C ASN A 219 6.87 24.02 -1.83
N SER A 220 7.68 22.96 -1.80
CA SER A 220 9.12 23.06 -1.53
C SER A 220 9.92 21.95 -2.20
N PHE A 221 11.19 22.24 -2.48
CA PHE A 221 12.13 21.26 -3.03
C PHE A 221 12.33 20.04 -2.11
N ALA A 222 12.28 20.23 -0.79
CA ALA A 222 12.42 19.13 0.17
C ALA A 222 11.25 18.13 0.06
N LYS A 223 10.02 18.63 -0.02
CA LYS A 223 8.82 17.80 -0.25
C LYS A 223 8.85 17.13 -1.61
N GLN A 224 9.26 17.85 -2.66
CA GLN A 224 9.37 17.29 -4.00
C GLN A 224 10.31 16.07 -4.03
N ASN A 225 11.50 16.19 -3.42
CA ASN A 225 12.43 15.05 -3.33
C ASN A 225 11.87 13.88 -2.52
N PHE A 226 11.20 14.16 -1.41
CA PHE A 226 10.54 13.12 -0.62
C PHE A 226 9.50 12.35 -1.45
N VAL A 227 8.63 13.06 -2.17
CA VAL A 227 7.61 12.46 -3.02
C VAL A 227 8.24 11.63 -4.14
N MET A 228 9.22 12.18 -4.87
CA MET A 228 9.90 11.46 -5.97
C MET A 228 10.53 10.14 -5.52
N PHE A 229 11.07 10.08 -4.29
CA PHE A 229 11.66 8.86 -3.76
C PHE A 229 10.64 7.73 -3.53
N ARG A 230 9.35 8.09 -3.40
CA ARG A 230 8.24 7.17 -3.10
C ARG A 230 7.37 6.82 -4.28
N THR A 231 7.29 7.67 -5.30
CA THR A 231 6.44 7.42 -6.47
C THR A 231 6.94 6.33 -7.41
N ARG A 232 8.20 5.86 -7.29
CA ARG A 232 8.75 4.68 -8.03
C ARG A 232 8.49 4.70 -9.54
N ASN A 233 8.64 5.86 -10.19
CA ASN A 233 8.37 6.06 -11.62
C ASN A 233 6.90 5.83 -12.04
N GLU A 234 5.96 5.89 -11.10
CA GLU A 234 4.52 5.90 -11.36
C GLU A 234 3.95 7.32 -11.26
N ARG A 235 2.73 7.50 -11.76
CA ARG A 235 2.03 8.79 -11.76
C ARG A 235 1.15 8.95 -10.53
N PHE A 236 1.27 10.11 -9.86
CA PHE A 236 0.52 10.42 -8.64
C PHE A 236 -0.16 11.78 -8.71
N TRP A 237 -1.47 11.82 -8.53
CA TRP A 237 -2.22 13.05 -8.34
C TRP A 237 -1.71 13.84 -7.14
N ILE A 238 -1.63 15.16 -7.33
CA ILE A 238 -1.31 16.16 -6.30
C ILE A 238 -2.41 17.21 -6.24
N GLY A 239 -2.41 18.02 -5.18
CA GLY A 239 -3.44 19.00 -4.91
C GLY A 239 -3.33 20.29 -5.71
N LEU A 240 -2.92 20.21 -6.99
CA LEU A 240 -2.68 21.36 -7.88
C LEU A 240 -3.61 21.25 -9.10
N THR A 241 -4.33 22.33 -9.40
CA THR A 241 -5.33 22.43 -10.47
C THR A 241 -5.45 23.87 -10.96
N ASP A 242 -5.86 24.07 -12.21
CA ASP A 242 -6.28 25.36 -12.77
C ASP A 242 -7.72 25.31 -13.30
N GLY A 243 -8.51 24.30 -12.90
CA GLY A 243 -9.89 24.09 -13.38
C GLY A 243 -10.89 25.19 -13.03
N ASN A 244 -10.51 26.15 -12.17
CA ASN A 244 -11.29 27.36 -11.92
C ASN A 244 -11.07 28.44 -12.98
N SER A 245 -9.86 28.53 -13.54
CA SER A 245 -9.50 29.49 -14.57
C SER A 245 -8.23 29.00 -15.28
N GLU A 246 -8.37 28.64 -16.56
CA GLU A 246 -7.29 28.18 -17.42
C GLU A 246 -6.00 29.03 -17.26
N GLY A 247 -4.87 28.35 -17.00
CA GLY A 247 -3.56 28.98 -16.82
C GLY A 247 -3.31 29.57 -15.43
N GLU A 248 -4.32 29.65 -14.56
CA GLU A 248 -4.21 30.13 -13.17
C GLU A 248 -4.19 28.95 -12.20
N TRP A 249 -3.03 28.31 -12.08
CA TRP A 249 -2.80 27.17 -11.20
C TRP A 249 -2.86 27.55 -9.72
N GLU A 250 -3.54 26.72 -8.93
CA GLU A 250 -3.73 26.89 -7.50
C GLU A 250 -3.61 25.59 -6.71
N TRP A 251 -3.08 25.73 -5.49
CA TRP A 251 -3.09 24.65 -4.51
C TRP A 251 -4.46 24.59 -3.83
N ILE A 252 -5.03 23.40 -3.68
CA ILE A 252 -6.36 23.20 -3.08
C ILE A 252 -6.48 23.65 -1.61
N ASP A 253 -5.36 23.95 -0.94
CA ASP A 253 -5.35 24.48 0.42
C ASP A 253 -5.23 26.01 0.49
N GLY A 254 -5.20 26.69 -0.65
CA GLY A 254 -5.03 28.14 -0.76
C GLY A 254 -3.59 28.62 -0.57
N THR A 255 -2.61 27.73 -0.47
CA THR A 255 -1.19 28.13 -0.54
C THR A 255 -0.95 28.86 -1.87
N ASP A 256 -0.30 30.03 -1.81
CA ASP A 256 0.00 30.80 -3.01
C ASP A 256 0.99 30.04 -3.93
N TYR A 257 0.48 29.59 -5.07
CA TYR A 257 1.27 28.90 -6.09
C TYR A 257 2.33 29.82 -6.70
N LYS A 258 2.03 31.11 -6.94
CA LYS A 258 2.90 32.03 -7.68
C LYS A 258 4.18 32.39 -6.94
N SER A 259 4.15 32.37 -5.61
CA SER A 259 5.31 32.64 -4.74
C SER A 259 6.00 31.38 -4.21
N THR A 260 5.52 30.18 -4.56
CA THR A 260 6.08 28.92 -4.06
C THR A 260 6.84 28.14 -5.13
N PHE A 261 7.53 27.09 -4.67
CA PHE A 261 8.32 26.20 -5.52
C PHE A 261 7.46 25.54 -6.59
N THR A 262 8.00 25.44 -7.81
CA THR A 262 7.40 24.71 -8.92
C THR A 262 8.37 23.69 -9.51
N PHE A 263 7.84 22.61 -10.10
CA PHE A 263 8.66 21.53 -10.67
C PHE A 263 8.07 20.88 -11.92
N TRP A 264 7.49 21.70 -12.79
CA TRP A 264 6.97 21.26 -14.08
C TRP A 264 8.04 20.59 -14.95
N LYS A 265 7.61 19.59 -15.72
CA LYS A 265 8.42 19.01 -16.78
C LYS A 265 8.62 20.05 -17.88
N GLU A 266 9.73 19.96 -18.60
CA GLU A 266 9.96 20.82 -19.76
C GLU A 266 8.80 20.71 -20.75
N GLY A 267 8.27 21.88 -21.13
CA GLY A 267 7.09 22.02 -21.99
C GLY A 267 5.76 22.09 -21.25
N GLU A 268 5.70 21.80 -19.94
CA GLU A 268 4.47 21.81 -19.14
C GLU A 268 4.32 23.09 -18.29
N PRO A 269 3.10 23.46 -17.90
CA PRO A 269 1.82 22.91 -18.38
C PRO A 269 1.53 23.31 -19.83
N ASN A 270 1.02 22.39 -20.65
CA ASN A 270 0.82 22.61 -22.09
C ASN A 270 -0.66 22.67 -22.53
N ASN A 271 -1.57 22.31 -21.64
CA ASN A 271 -3.01 22.19 -21.84
C ASN A 271 -3.38 21.40 -23.11
N SER A 272 -2.93 20.16 -23.19
CA SER A 272 -3.09 19.35 -24.40
C SER A 272 -4.56 19.13 -24.74
N GLY A 273 -4.98 19.59 -25.91
CA GLY A 273 -6.38 19.49 -26.33
C GLY A 273 -7.33 20.43 -25.57
N ASN A 274 -6.81 21.45 -24.87
CA ASN A 274 -7.56 22.45 -24.12
C ASN A 274 -8.47 21.83 -23.04
N ASN A 275 -7.97 20.84 -22.30
CA ASN A 275 -8.75 20.07 -21.32
C ASN A 275 -7.86 19.38 -20.25
N GLU A 276 -6.71 19.96 -19.88
CA GLU A 276 -5.77 19.38 -18.91
C GLU A 276 -5.71 20.17 -17.60
N ASP A 277 -6.78 20.14 -16.82
CA ASP A 277 -6.91 21.08 -15.68
C ASP A 277 -6.34 20.57 -14.34
N CYS A 278 -5.68 19.41 -14.33
CA CYS A 278 -5.24 18.71 -13.11
C CYS A 278 -3.78 18.26 -13.21
N ALA A 279 -3.01 18.47 -12.14
CA ALA A 279 -1.60 18.10 -12.14
C ALA A 279 -1.34 16.76 -11.43
N HIS A 280 -0.44 15.96 -12.01
CA HIS A 280 0.21 14.83 -11.35
C HIS A 280 1.73 14.97 -11.32
N VAL A 281 2.36 14.27 -10.39
CA VAL A 281 3.76 13.88 -10.51
C VAL A 281 3.86 12.84 -11.62
N TRP A 282 4.64 13.13 -12.66
CA TRP A 282 4.91 12.23 -13.77
C TRP A 282 5.91 11.13 -13.39
N THR A 283 6.15 10.20 -14.31
CA THR A 283 7.08 9.09 -14.10
C THR A 283 8.55 9.54 -13.94
N SER A 284 8.90 10.74 -14.42
CA SER A 284 10.21 11.37 -14.17
C SER A 284 10.29 12.09 -12.81
N GLY A 285 9.18 12.18 -12.08
CA GLY A 285 9.05 12.93 -10.84
C GLY A 285 8.70 14.41 -11.03
N GLN A 286 8.85 14.97 -12.23
CA GLN A 286 8.39 16.32 -12.55
C GLN A 286 6.88 16.38 -12.72
N TRP A 287 6.29 17.58 -12.67
CA TRP A 287 4.85 17.75 -12.81
C TRP A 287 4.41 17.82 -14.27
N ASN A 288 3.19 17.37 -14.52
CA ASN A 288 2.54 17.39 -15.82
C ASN A 288 1.06 17.66 -15.58
N ASP A 289 0.44 18.45 -16.44
CA ASP A 289 -0.98 18.69 -16.49
C ASP A 289 -1.64 17.58 -17.32
N VAL A 290 -2.79 17.09 -16.91
CA VAL A 290 -3.53 16.07 -17.67
C VAL A 290 -5.01 16.19 -17.35
N TYR A 291 -5.85 15.70 -18.26
CA TYR A 291 -7.29 15.64 -18.06
C TYR A 291 -7.64 15.01 -16.71
N CYS A 292 -8.44 15.72 -15.90
CA CYS A 292 -8.80 15.34 -14.54
C CYS A 292 -9.48 13.95 -14.42
N THR A 293 -10.00 13.42 -15.53
CA THR A 293 -10.61 12.09 -15.64
C THR A 293 -9.59 10.95 -15.78
N PHE A 294 -8.30 11.27 -16.01
CA PHE A 294 -7.23 10.27 -16.09
C PHE A 294 -7.14 9.44 -14.81
N GLU A 295 -6.84 8.15 -14.91
CA GLU A 295 -6.72 7.28 -13.74
C GLU A 295 -5.25 7.00 -13.40
N CYS A 296 -4.78 7.60 -12.31
CA CYS A 296 -3.48 7.32 -11.73
C CYS A 296 -3.54 7.22 -10.20
N TYR A 297 -2.41 6.88 -9.58
CA TYR A 297 -2.31 6.84 -8.13
C TYR A 297 -2.48 8.25 -7.55
N TYR A 298 -2.60 8.38 -6.24
CA TYR A 298 -2.80 9.67 -5.61
C TYR A 298 -2.03 9.76 -4.30
N LEU A 299 -1.65 10.99 -3.97
CA LEU A 299 -0.88 11.29 -2.77
C LEU A 299 -1.72 12.18 -1.86
N CYS A 300 -2.03 11.70 -0.66
CA CYS A 300 -2.68 12.51 0.37
C CYS A 300 -1.65 13.04 1.37
N GLU A 301 -1.95 14.18 2.00
CA GLU A 301 -1.22 14.72 3.13
C GLU A 301 -2.16 15.17 4.27
N LYS A 302 -1.68 15.08 5.51
CA LYS A 302 -2.32 15.64 6.71
C LYS A 302 -1.27 16.08 7.74
N PRO A 303 -1.60 16.99 8.68
CA PRO A 303 -0.71 17.30 9.79
C PRO A 303 -0.47 16.07 10.68
N VAL A 304 0.66 16.05 11.38
CA VAL A 304 0.89 15.09 12.47
C VAL A 304 -0.20 15.26 13.55
N PRO A 305 -0.77 14.15 14.08
CA PRO A 305 -1.71 14.23 15.21
C PRO A 305 -1.06 14.91 16.42
N ASN A 306 -1.81 15.81 17.07
CA ASN A 306 -1.39 16.44 18.33
C ASN A 306 -1.44 15.46 19.51
#